data_AF-A0A7S2QZJ5-F1
#
_entry.id   AF-A0A7S2QZJ5-F1
#
_cell.length_a   1.000
_cell.length_b   1.000
_cell.length_c   1.000
_cell.angle_alpha   90.00
_cell.angle_beta   90.00
_cell.angle_gamma   90.00
#
_symmetry.space_group_name_H-M   'P 1'
#
loop_
_entity.id
_entity.type
_entity.pdbx_description
1 polymer ?
#
loop_
_entity_poly.entity_id
_entity_poly.type
_entity_poly.pdbx_seq_one_letter_code
_entity_poly.pdbx_strand_id
1 'polypeptide(L)'
;VVVRTEGICMSGGMVRRRMAHDRYKNKKMNTNPRKGPYHYTSPSRIFWKTVRGMIPHKTARGAAAFERFKAYEGIPAPYDKVKRACVPEALKVLRLGEGHRFCVLGDFCAQIGWKHAAIVKELEGKREAAASEYWAKKKDANIK
;
A
#
# COMPACT_ATOMS: atom_id res chain seq x y z
N VAL A 1 -11.17 -2.28 -3.81
CA VAL A 1 -9.98 -1.56 -4.33
C VAL A 1 -9.32 -0.85 -3.18
N VAL A 2 -8.00 -0.95 -3.05
CA VAL A 2 -7.22 -0.23 -2.03
C VAL A 2 -6.31 0.77 -2.73
N VAL A 3 -6.34 2.02 -2.27
CA VAL A 3 -5.53 3.13 -2.79
C VAL A 3 -4.59 3.62 -1.70
N ARG A 4 -3.57 4.41 -2.07
CA ARG A 4 -2.52 4.91 -1.16
C ARG A 4 -1.80 3.82 -0.39
N THR A 5 -1.43 2.74 -1.09
CA THR A 5 -0.74 1.61 -0.44
C THR A 5 0.61 2.00 0.16
N GLU A 6 1.26 3.06 -0.31
CA GLU A 6 2.45 3.66 0.29
C GLU A 6 2.20 4.20 1.70
N GLY A 7 0.97 4.60 2.04
CA GLY A 7 0.59 5.08 3.37
C GLY A 7 0.26 3.97 4.38
N ILE A 8 0.29 2.70 3.98
CA ILE A 8 0.02 1.57 4.88
C ILE A 8 1.06 1.54 6.01
N CYS A 9 0.61 1.37 7.24
CA CYS A 9 1.48 1.21 8.40
C CYS A 9 1.69 -0.26 8.75
N MET A 10 2.91 -0.62 9.14
CA MET A 10 3.25 -1.93 9.69
C MET A 10 3.83 -1.76 11.10
N SER A 11 3.40 -2.60 12.04
CA SER A 11 3.93 -2.58 13.41
C SER A 11 5.43 -2.94 13.43
N GLY A 12 6.17 -2.43 14.42
CA GLY A 12 7.61 -2.64 14.54
C GLY A 12 8.44 -1.63 13.74
N GLY A 13 9.63 -1.33 14.26
CA GLY A 13 10.50 -0.31 13.66
C GLY A 13 11.10 -0.72 12.31
N MET A 14 11.56 0.29 11.56
CA MET A 14 12.11 0.16 10.21
C MET A 14 13.23 -0.89 10.12
N VAL A 15 14.21 -0.84 11.02
CA VAL A 15 15.37 -1.76 11.04
C VAL A 15 14.93 -3.22 11.17
N ARG A 16 13.97 -3.51 12.06
CA ARG A 16 13.44 -4.87 12.25
C ARG A 16 12.74 -5.38 10.99
N ARG A 17 11.92 -4.54 10.37
CA ARG A 17 11.21 -4.90 9.14
C ARG A 17 12.15 -5.08 7.96
N ARG A 18 13.19 -4.25 7.85
CA ARG A 18 14.28 -4.39 6.87
C ARG A 18 15.01 -5.72 7.01
N MET A 19 15.44 -6.07 8.22
CA MET A 19 16.13 -7.34 8.48
C MET A 19 15.24 -8.55 8.11
N ALA A 20 13.95 -8.51 8.47
CA ALA A 20 13.01 -9.57 8.11
C ALA A 20 12.86 -9.72 6.59
N HIS A 21 12.80 -8.60 5.88
CA HIS A 21 12.72 -8.60 4.42
C HIS A 21 14.00 -9.10 3.75
N ASP A 22 15.18 -8.78 4.28
CA ASP A 22 16.45 -9.22 3.70
C ASP A 22 16.62 -10.74 3.81
N ARG A 23 16.21 -11.33 4.94
CA ARG A 23 16.10 -12.80 5.07
C ARG A 23 15.13 -13.39 4.06
N TYR A 24 14.01 -12.71 3.81
CA TYR A 24 13.02 -13.14 2.82
C TYR A 24 13.57 -13.03 1.37
N LYS A 25 14.31 -11.97 1.04
CA LYS A 25 14.95 -11.74 -0.27
C LYS A 25 16.00 -12.79 -0.60
N ASN A 26 16.67 -13.36 0.41
CA ASN A 26 17.62 -14.46 0.23
C ASN A 26 16.95 -15.76 -0.25
N LYS A 27 15.63 -15.90 -0.12
CA LYS A 27 14.89 -17.06 -0.63
C LYS A 27 14.77 -16.98 -2.15
N LYS A 28 15.68 -17.66 -2.86
CA LYS A 28 15.71 -17.78 -4.31
C LYS A 28 15.86 -19.25 -4.72
N MET A 29 15.39 -19.60 -5.91
CA MET A 29 15.67 -20.91 -6.49
C MET A 29 17.16 -20.97 -6.87
N ASN A 30 17.87 -22.00 -6.42
CA ASN A 30 19.32 -22.10 -6.62
C ASN A 30 19.70 -22.30 -8.10
N THR A 31 18.93 -23.13 -8.82
CA THR A 31 19.20 -23.45 -10.24
C THR A 31 18.84 -22.32 -11.20
N ASN A 32 17.63 -21.74 -11.07
CA ASN A 32 17.22 -20.60 -11.88
C ASN A 32 16.39 -19.60 -11.06
N PRO A 33 17.00 -18.50 -10.60
CA PRO A 33 16.31 -17.48 -9.81
C PRO A 33 15.06 -16.89 -10.49
N ARG A 34 14.97 -16.88 -11.83
CA ARG A 34 13.82 -16.33 -12.56
C ARG A 34 12.54 -17.16 -12.40
N LYS A 35 12.68 -18.46 -12.12
CA LYS A 35 11.57 -19.39 -11.82
C LYS A 35 11.25 -19.47 -10.33
N GLY A 36 12.04 -18.81 -9.48
CA GLY A 36 11.88 -18.80 -8.04
C GLY A 36 10.84 -17.81 -7.53
N PRO A 37 10.81 -17.57 -6.20
CA PRO A 37 9.92 -16.59 -5.59
C PRO A 37 10.20 -15.16 -6.09
N TYR A 38 9.15 -14.45 -6.51
CA TYR A 38 9.26 -13.03 -6.85
C TYR A 38 9.25 -12.12 -5.61
N HIS A 39 10.25 -11.24 -5.55
CA HIS A 39 10.42 -10.23 -4.51
C HIS A 39 10.00 -8.86 -5.05
N TYR A 40 8.75 -8.47 -4.79
CA TYR A 40 8.25 -7.16 -5.19
C TYR A 40 8.77 -6.08 -4.24
N THR A 41 9.08 -4.91 -4.79
CA THR A 41 9.53 -3.76 -4.02
C THR A 41 8.46 -2.67 -3.90
N SER A 42 7.42 -2.68 -4.73
CA SER A 42 6.39 -1.65 -4.70
C SER A 42 5.35 -1.91 -3.58
N PRO A 43 4.84 -0.85 -2.91
CA PRO A 43 3.87 -1.00 -1.82
C PRO A 43 2.61 -1.79 -2.24
N SER A 44 2.07 -1.50 -3.43
CA SER A 44 0.86 -2.16 -3.92
C SER A 44 1.07 -3.66 -4.12
N ARG A 45 2.22 -4.07 -4.66
CA ARG A 45 2.55 -5.46 -4.93
C ARG A 45 2.92 -6.23 -3.69
N ILE A 46 3.52 -5.58 -2.68
CA ILE A 46 3.73 -6.20 -1.37
C ILE A 46 2.38 -6.47 -0.71
N PHE A 47 1.47 -5.48 -0.69
CA PHE A 47 0.14 -5.66 -0.11
C PHE A 47 -0.67 -6.72 -0.87
N TRP A 48 -0.62 -6.70 -2.20
CA TRP A 48 -1.21 -7.72 -3.08
C TRP A 48 -0.69 -9.12 -2.76
N LYS A 49 0.62 -9.28 -2.52
CA LYS A 49 1.21 -10.57 -2.18
C LYS A 49 0.78 -11.05 -0.79
N THR A 50 0.65 -10.15 0.17
CA THR A 50 0.13 -10.46 1.51
C THR A 50 -1.30 -10.96 1.44
N VAL A 51 -2.19 -10.25 0.73
CA VAL A 51 -3.59 -10.68 0.52
C VAL A 51 -3.66 -12.00 -0.24
N ARG A 52 -2.82 -12.21 -1.27
CA ARG A 52 -2.71 -13.49 -1.99
C ARG A 52 -2.36 -14.66 -1.09
N GLY A 53 -1.55 -14.43 -0.06
CA GLY A 53 -1.16 -15.45 0.92
C GLY A 53 -2.30 -15.84 1.88
N MET A 54 -3.28 -14.95 2.08
CA MET A 54 -4.46 -15.19 2.92
C MET A 54 -5.60 -15.88 2.17
N ILE A 55 -5.54 -15.94 0.83
CA ILE A 55 -6.59 -16.50 -0.03
C ILE A 55 -6.09 -17.79 -0.71
N PRO A 56 -6.94 -18.84 -0.85
CA PRO A 56 -6.61 -20.05 -1.60
C PRO A 56 -6.61 -19.81 -3.12
N HIS A 57 -5.71 -18.96 -3.60
CA HIS A 57 -5.64 -18.42 -4.97
C HIS A 57 -5.35 -19.45 -6.06
N LYS A 58 -4.99 -20.69 -5.70
CA LYS A 58 -4.82 -21.79 -6.66
C LYS A 58 -6.14 -22.45 -7.06
N THR A 59 -7.20 -22.25 -6.28
CA THR A 59 -8.55 -22.73 -6.61
C THR A 59 -9.26 -21.73 -7.52
N ALA A 60 -10.19 -22.18 -8.36
CA ALA A 60 -10.97 -21.30 -9.23
C ALA A 60 -11.70 -20.19 -8.43
N ARG A 61 -12.33 -20.57 -7.30
CA ARG A 61 -12.98 -19.62 -6.40
C ARG A 61 -12.01 -18.58 -5.83
N GLY A 62 -10.85 -19.01 -5.37
CA GLY A 62 -9.84 -18.11 -4.81
C GLY A 62 -9.21 -17.20 -5.87
N ALA A 63 -8.99 -17.70 -7.08
CA ALA A 63 -8.51 -16.91 -8.20
C ALA A 63 -9.53 -15.81 -8.57
N ALA A 64 -10.82 -16.15 -8.70
CA ALA A 64 -11.87 -15.19 -8.98
C ALA A 64 -12.03 -14.13 -7.87
N ALA A 65 -11.90 -14.54 -6.59
CA ALA A 65 -11.90 -13.58 -5.48
C ALA A 65 -10.71 -12.61 -5.55
N PHE A 66 -9.54 -13.12 -5.93
CA PHE A 66 -8.33 -12.33 -6.00
C PHE A 66 -8.28 -11.39 -7.22
N GLU A 67 -8.92 -11.77 -8.33
CA GLU A 67 -9.07 -10.90 -9.51
C GLU A 67 -9.87 -9.62 -9.19
N ARG A 68 -10.84 -9.70 -8.27
CA ARG A 68 -11.60 -8.53 -7.80
C ARG A 68 -10.74 -7.57 -6.96
N PHE A 69 -9.63 -8.06 -6.41
CA PHE A 69 -8.75 -7.26 -5.57
C PHE A 69 -7.80 -6.42 -6.44
N LYS A 70 -7.86 -5.10 -6.23
CA LYS A 70 -6.97 -4.12 -6.87
C LYS A 70 -6.33 -3.25 -5.80
N ALA A 71 -5.05 -2.97 -5.96
CA ALA A 71 -4.24 -2.18 -5.05
C ALA A 71 -3.36 -1.20 -5.84
N TYR A 72 -3.28 0.05 -5.41
CA TYR A 72 -2.55 1.12 -6.11
C TYR A 72 -1.70 1.95 -5.14
N GLU A 73 -0.55 2.43 -5.62
CA GLU A 73 0.17 3.55 -5.02
C GLU A 73 -0.52 4.88 -5.40
N GLY A 74 -0.65 5.80 -4.45
CA GLY A 74 -1.44 7.02 -4.60
C GLY A 74 -2.92 6.73 -4.91
N ILE A 75 -3.62 7.72 -5.46
CA ILE A 75 -5.03 7.61 -5.81
C ILE A 75 -5.20 7.91 -7.31
N PRO A 76 -5.13 6.89 -8.18
CA PRO A 76 -5.31 7.09 -9.60
C PRO A 76 -6.78 7.33 -9.98
N ALA A 77 -7.01 7.95 -11.13
CA ALA A 77 -8.32 7.98 -11.77
C ALA A 77 -8.81 6.54 -12.06
N PRO A 78 -10.10 6.21 -11.85
CA PRO A 78 -11.22 7.08 -11.46
C PRO A 78 -11.46 7.21 -9.95
N TYR A 79 -10.56 6.69 -9.09
CA TYR A 79 -10.77 6.61 -7.64
C TYR A 79 -10.48 7.92 -6.88
N ASP A 80 -9.90 8.89 -7.57
CA ASP A 80 -9.60 10.24 -7.07
C ASP A 80 -10.88 11.03 -6.74
N LYS A 81 -11.93 10.83 -7.55
CA LYS A 81 -13.24 11.51 -7.42
C LYS A 81 -14.27 10.76 -6.58
N VAL A 82 -13.95 9.55 -6.13
CA VAL A 82 -14.87 8.70 -5.37
C VAL A 82 -14.62 8.83 -3.87
N LYS A 83 -15.68 8.78 -3.07
CA LYS A 83 -15.55 8.74 -1.60
C LYS A 83 -14.86 7.44 -1.17
N ARG A 84 -13.74 7.58 -0.46
CA ARG A 84 -12.96 6.45 0.06
C ARG A 84 -13.45 6.11 1.47
N ALA A 85 -13.53 4.81 1.76
CA ALA A 85 -13.86 4.31 3.08
C ALA A 85 -12.59 4.00 3.88
N CYS A 86 -12.72 4.02 5.20
CA CYS A 86 -11.71 3.55 6.13
C CYS A 86 -12.20 2.26 6.79
N VAL A 87 -11.28 1.35 7.13
CA VAL A 87 -11.57 0.16 7.92
C VAL A 87 -11.09 0.41 9.35
N PRO A 88 -11.98 0.75 10.31
CA PRO A 88 -11.58 1.12 11.67
C PRO A 88 -10.75 0.03 12.34
N GLU A 89 -11.08 -1.23 12.08
CA GLU A 89 -10.38 -2.37 12.67
C GLU A 89 -8.94 -2.54 12.20
N ALA A 90 -8.53 -1.89 11.12
CA ALA A 90 -7.17 -1.93 10.59
C ALA A 90 -6.41 -0.61 10.82
N LEU A 91 -7.01 0.38 11.49
CA LEU A 91 -6.37 1.67 11.73
C LEU A 91 -5.25 1.56 12.75
N LYS A 92 -4.05 2.02 12.36
CA LYS A 92 -2.87 2.04 13.25
C LYS A 92 -3.16 2.77 14.57
N VAL A 93 -3.85 3.91 14.52
CA VAL A 93 -4.14 4.73 15.72
C VAL A 93 -5.05 4.02 16.72
N LEU A 94 -5.93 3.11 16.25
CA LEU A 94 -6.84 2.36 17.12
C LEU A 94 -6.26 1.01 17.57
N ARG A 95 -5.32 0.44 16.81
CA ARG A 95 -4.81 -0.92 17.04
C ARG A 95 -3.42 -0.98 17.66
N LEU A 96 -2.62 0.07 17.53
CA LEU A 96 -1.26 0.12 18.06
C LEU A 96 -1.22 1.04 19.27
N GLY A 97 -0.75 0.53 20.41
CA GLY A 97 -0.59 1.34 21.63
C GLY A 97 0.40 2.49 21.42
N GLU A 98 0.25 3.53 22.24
CA GLU A 98 1.14 4.69 22.21
C GLU A 98 2.60 4.30 22.51
N GLY A 99 3.56 5.00 21.92
CA GLY A 99 4.99 4.72 22.05
C GLY A 99 5.50 3.50 21.25
N HIS A 100 4.63 2.62 20.76
CA HIS A 100 5.07 1.50 19.92
C HIS A 100 5.52 1.98 18.53
N ARG A 101 6.74 1.58 18.16
CA ARG A 101 7.30 1.89 16.84
C ARG A 101 6.52 1.19 15.73
N PHE A 102 6.34 1.89 14.62
CA PHE A 102 5.79 1.37 13.37
C PHE A 102 6.67 1.88 12.21
N CYS A 103 6.48 1.31 11.03
CA CYS A 103 7.05 1.83 9.80
C CYS A 103 5.95 2.07 8.76
N VAL A 104 6.14 3.08 7.93
CA VAL A 104 5.31 3.36 6.76
C VAL A 104 5.80 2.50 5.60
N LEU A 105 4.88 1.86 4.89
CA LEU A 105 5.19 0.91 3.83
C LEU A 105 5.93 1.59 2.67
N GLY A 106 5.56 2.82 2.32
CA GLY A 106 6.24 3.63 1.28
C GLY A 106 7.72 3.85 1.59
N ASP A 107 8.05 4.28 2.80
CA ASP A 107 9.44 4.50 3.24
C ASP A 107 10.23 3.19 3.25
N PHE A 108 9.62 2.12 3.75
CA PHE A 108 10.19 0.79 3.73
C PHE A 108 10.46 0.32 2.28
N CYS A 109 9.50 0.52 1.39
CA CYS A 109 9.60 0.17 -0.03
C CYS A 109 10.72 0.95 -0.72
N ALA A 110 10.87 2.25 -0.43
CA ALA A 110 11.95 3.08 -0.96
C ALA A 110 13.32 2.50 -0.56
N GLN A 111 13.50 2.07 0.69
CA GLN A 111 14.77 1.48 1.16
C GLN A 111 15.12 0.12 0.51
N ILE A 112 14.11 -0.67 0.11
CA ILE A 112 14.35 -1.99 -0.52
C ILE A 112 14.48 -1.91 -2.05
N GLY A 113 14.25 -0.74 -2.65
CA GLY A 113 14.46 -0.48 -4.07
C GLY A 113 13.23 -0.07 -4.88
N TRP A 114 12.20 0.49 -4.25
CA TRP A 114 11.07 1.10 -4.97
C TRP A 114 11.47 2.48 -5.53
N LYS A 115 11.48 2.60 -6.87
CA LYS A 115 11.99 3.79 -7.58
C LYS A 115 10.98 4.93 -7.73
N HIS A 116 9.68 4.64 -7.59
CA HIS A 116 8.62 5.60 -7.94
C HIS A 116 8.11 6.41 -6.75
N ALA A 117 8.75 6.33 -5.58
CA ALA A 117 8.33 7.02 -4.37
C ALA A 117 8.20 8.54 -4.58
N ALA A 118 9.21 9.16 -5.23
CA ALA A 118 9.21 10.59 -5.50
C ALA A 118 8.10 11.00 -6.48
N ILE A 119 7.91 10.23 -7.55
CA ILE A 119 6.88 10.49 -8.57
C ILE A 119 5.47 10.40 -7.95
N VAL A 120 5.21 9.36 -7.17
CA VAL A 120 3.91 9.20 -6.49
C VAL A 120 3.66 10.35 -5.50
N LYS A 121 4.69 10.79 -4.77
CA LYS A 121 4.59 11.94 -3.86
C LYS A 121 4.24 13.24 -4.61
N GLU A 122 4.85 13.49 -5.76
CA GLU A 122 4.53 14.65 -6.60
C GLU A 122 3.08 14.60 -7.11
N LEU A 123 2.65 13.46 -7.62
CA LEU A 123 1.29 13.28 -8.15
C LEU A 123 0.22 13.39 -7.05
N GLU A 124 0.47 12.83 -5.86
CA GLU A 124 -0.43 13.00 -4.72
C GLU A 124 -0.48 14.47 -4.26
N GLY A 125 0.65 15.19 -4.29
CA GLY A 125 0.66 16.63 -4.00
C GLY A 125 -0.23 17.44 -4.94
N LYS A 126 -0.15 17.18 -6.25
CA LYS A 126 -1.05 17.79 -7.25
C LYS A 126 -2.52 17.43 -6.99
N ARG A 127 -2.80 16.17 -6.65
CA ARG A 127 -4.15 15.69 -6.34
C ARG A 127 -4.71 16.33 -5.06
N GLU A 128 -3.90 16.50 -4.03
CA GLU A 128 -4.29 17.12 -2.76
C GLU A 128 -4.59 18.62 -2.91
N ALA A 129 -3.82 19.33 -3.74
CA ALA A 129 -4.11 20.72 -4.09
C ALA A 129 -5.47 20.84 -4.78
N ALA A 130 -5.71 20.06 -5.84
CA ALA A 130 -7.00 20.06 -6.55
C ALA A 130 -8.18 19.66 -5.64
N ALA A 131 -7.97 18.69 -4.74
CA ALA A 131 -8.99 18.28 -3.78
C ALA A 131 -9.31 19.37 -2.74
N SER A 132 -8.30 20.15 -2.33
CA SER A 132 -8.47 21.25 -1.37
C SER A 132 -9.27 22.40 -1.98
N GLU A 133 -8.99 22.77 -3.23
CA GLU A 133 -9.77 23.75 -3.97
C GLU A 133 -11.24 23.31 -4.16
N TYR A 134 -11.47 22.05 -4.52
CA TYR A 134 -12.81 21.48 -4.61
C TYR A 134 -13.54 21.56 -3.26
N TRP A 135 -12.86 21.24 -2.16
CA TRP A 135 -13.46 21.26 -0.84
C TRP A 135 -13.82 22.68 -0.38
N ALA A 136 -12.96 23.68 -0.63
CA ALA A 136 -13.24 25.08 -0.33
C ALA A 136 -14.52 25.55 -1.04
N LYS A 137 -14.59 25.34 -2.37
CA LYS A 137 -15.78 25.66 -3.17
C LYS A 137 -17.05 24.96 -2.66
N LYS A 138 -16.93 23.68 -2.27
CA LYS A 138 -18.05 22.90 -1.73
C LYS A 138 -18.50 23.42 -0.37
N LYS A 139 -17.57 23.84 0.49
CA LYS A 139 -17.88 24.40 1.81
C LYS A 139 -18.61 25.72 1.67
N ASP A 140 -18.13 26.62 0.80
CA ASP A 140 -18.76 27.92 0.55
C ASP A 140 -20.18 27.76 -0.04
N ALA A 141 -20.38 26.78 -0.92
CA ALA A 141 -21.70 26.47 -1.45
C ALA A 141 -22.70 25.97 -0.39
N ASN A 142 -22.23 25.33 0.68
CA ASN A 142 -23.05 24.78 1.76
C ASN A 142 -23.32 25.77 2.91
N ILE A 143 -22.67 26.94 2.92
CA ILE A 143 -22.84 27.97 3.96
C ILE A 143 -24.08 28.85 3.69
N LYS A 144 -24.67 28.75 2.50
CA LYS A 144 -25.97 29.35 2.15
C LYS A 144 -27.12 28.44 2.57
#